data_AF-A0A392MTF4-F1
#
_entry.id   AF-A0A392MTF4-F1
#
_cell.length_a   1.000
_cell.length_b   1.000
_cell.length_c   1.000
_cell.angle_alpha   90.00
_cell.angle_beta   90.00
_cell.angle_gamma   90.00
#
_symmetry.space_group_name_H-M   'P 1'
#
loop_
_entity.id
_entity.type
_entity.pdbx_description
1 polymer ?
#
loop_
_entity_poly.entity_id
_entity_poly.type
_entity_poly.pdbx_seq_one_letter_code
_entity_poly.pdbx_strand_id
1 'polypeptide(L)' 'VSVVDELGIPVKFVGVGEGVEDLQPFDAEAFVNAIFT' A
#
# COMPACT_ATOMS: atom_id res chain seq x y z
N VAL A 1 11.62 -9.72 1.96
CA VAL A 1 10.62 -10.42 1.11
C VAL A 1 9.27 -9.78 1.37
N SER A 2 8.55 -9.39 0.32
CA SER A 2 7.24 -8.75 0.41
C SER A 2 6.14 -9.69 -0.09
N VAL A 3 4.89 -9.45 0.32
CA VAL A 3 3.74 -10.25 -0.15
C VAL A 3 3.54 -10.20 -1.67
N VAL A 4 3.89 -9.06 -2.29
CA VAL A 4 3.82 -8.88 -3.75
C VAL A 4 4.83 -9.78 -4.47
N ASP A 5 6.03 -9.91 -3.92
CA ASP A 5 7.10 -10.74 -4.47
C ASP A 5 6.77 -12.24 -4.34
N GLU A 6 6.22 -12.65 -3.19
CA GLU A 6 5.89 -14.05 -2.91
C GLU A 6 4.69 -14.55 -3.72
N LEU A 7 3.68 -13.71 -3.96
CA LEU A 7 2.45 -14.11 -4.64
C LEU A 7 2.36 -13.63 -6.09
N GLY A 8 3.16 -12.67 -6.50
CA GLY A 8 3.07 -12.03 -7.82
C GLY A 8 1.77 -11.23 -8.03
N ILE A 9 1.03 -10.93 -6.95
CA ILE A 9 -0.26 -10.23 -7.02
C ILE A 9 -0.06 -8.75 -6.68
N PRO A 10 -0.47 -7.81 -7.56
CA PRO A 10 -0.32 -6.38 -7.29
C PRO A 10 -1.32 -5.89 -6.23
N VAL A 11 -0.83 -5.13 -5.25
CA VAL A 11 -1.70 -4.35 -4.36
C VAL A 11 -2.35 -3.23 -5.16
N LYS A 12 -3.67 -3.07 -4.99
CA LYS A 12 -4.46 -2.04 -5.70
C LYS A 12 -4.92 -0.91 -4.80
N PHE A 13 -5.25 -1.23 -3.55
CA PHE A 13 -5.74 -0.29 -2.56
C PHE A 13 -5.11 -0.57 -1.20
N VAL A 14 -5.02 0.46 -0.38
CA VAL A 14 -4.54 0.40 1.00
C VAL A 14 -5.53 1.15 1.90
N GLY A 15 -5.80 0.59 3.08
CA GLY A 15 -6.55 1.28 4.13
C GLY A 15 -5.57 2.02 5.04
N VAL A 16 -5.74 3.34 5.18
CA VAL A 16 -4.87 4.18 6.04
C VAL A 16 -5.53 4.60 7.35
N GLY A 17 -6.74 4.08 7.63
CA GLY A 17 -7.56 4.38 8.79
C GLY A 17 -8.81 3.49 8.81
N GLU A 18 -9.79 3.85 9.65
CA GLU A 18 -11.01 3.06 9.88
C GLU A 18 -12.24 3.58 9.12
N GLY A 19 -12.17 4.80 8.57
CA GLY A 19 -13.24 5.40 7.78
C GLY A 19 -13.38 4.77 6.40
N VAL A 20 -14.53 4.95 5.76
CA VAL A 20 -14.76 4.48 4.37
C VAL A 20 -13.88 5.27 3.39
N GLU A 21 -13.64 6.52 3.71
CA GLU A 21 -12.78 7.47 3.01
C GLU A 21 -11.28 7.13 3.09
N ASP A 22 -10.89 6.27 4.04
CA ASP A 22 -9.49 5.89 4.25
C ASP A 22 -9.01 4.79 3.29
N LEU A 23 -9.91 4.28 2.42
CA LEU A 23 -9.54 3.38 1.35
C LEU A 23 -9.00 4.17 0.15
N GLN A 24 -7.70 4.03 -0.11
CA GLN A 24 -7.00 4.80 -1.13
C GLN A 24 -6.32 3.89 -2.17
N PRO A 25 -6.17 4.31 -3.44
CA PRO A 25 -5.32 3.61 -4.40
C PRO A 25 -3.89 3.47 -3.86
N PHE A 26 -3.29 2.31 -4.09
CA PHE A 26 -1.92 2.07 -3.63
C PHE A 26 -0.90 2.77 -4.54
N ASP A 27 -0.05 3.60 -3.93
CA ASP A 27 1.10 4.25 -4.57
C ASP A 27 2.40 3.74 -3.92
N ALA A 28 3.21 3.04 -4.71
CA ALA A 28 4.44 2.42 -4.23
C ALA A 28 5.52 3.44 -3.85
N GLU A 29 5.61 4.56 -4.58
CA GLU A 29 6.61 5.60 -4.32
C GLU A 29 6.26 6.33 -3.01
N ALA A 30 4.99 6.72 -2.86
CA ALA A 30 4.50 7.34 -1.63
C ALA A 30 4.66 6.41 -0.41
N PHE A 31 4.38 5.12 -0.57
CA PHE A 31 4.54 4.12 0.50
C PHE A 31 6.00 3.96 0.96
N VAL A 32 6.94 3.86 0.02
CA VAL A 32 8.37 3.78 0.34
C VAL A 32 8.85 5.07 1.01
N ASN A 33 8.46 6.23 0.48
CA ASN A 33 8.82 7.52 1.07
C ASN A 33 8.32 7.64 2.51
N ALA A 34 7.10 7.19 2.81
CA ALA A 34 6.52 7.21 4.16
C ALA A 34 7.20 6.26 5.15
N ILE A 35 7.95 5.25 4.68
CA ILE A 35 8.69 4.32 5.55
C ILE A 35 10.08 4.87 5.91
N PHE A 36 10.72 5.55 4.95
CA PHE A 36 12.14 5.91 5.04
C PHE A 36 12.41 7.41 5.27
N THR A 37 11.36 8.23 5.38
CA THR A 37 11.40 9.64 5.78
C THR A 37 10.65 9.82 7.08
#